data_AF-A0A564FYU6-F1
#
_entry.id   AF-A0A564FYU6-F1
#
_cell.length_a   1.000
_cell.length_b   1.000
_cell.length_c   1.000
_cell.angle_alpha   90.00
_cell.angle_beta   90.00
_cell.angle_gamma   90.00
#
_symmetry.space_group_name_H-M   'P 1'
#
loop_
_entity.id
_entity.type
_entity.pdbx_description
1 polymer ?
#
loop_
_entity_poly.entity_id
_entity_poly.type
_entity_poly.pdbx_seq_one_letter_code
_entity_poly.pdbx_strand_id
1 'polypeptide(L)'
;MDRAAGGEVRLPLRLAGELGLRVADARPHRGGCERHEVVVVADDPGVRLAHGHVVVFGLGMGWSAAASALRPEVESVTVVEFGPAVIALHEALGIFAQLPPEARAKIRIVRGDAHAWMPDGPVDLLMPDIWLPLVSDGRVAEVRRMQAKVRAGAVYFWGQEMEIARHAALAGRDLDDDGIRATIADVDLLLIGPDMPGYAEKVRLAAQRPMRGRWLAGASRAPK
;
A
#
# COMPACT_ATOMS: atom_id res chain seq x y z
N MET A 1 14.70 33.56 7.49
CA MET A 1 13.52 32.66 7.57
C MET A 1 13.23 32.22 6.16
N ASP A 2 13.47 30.96 5.85
CA ASP A 2 13.35 30.42 4.50
C ASP A 2 12.46 29.17 4.51
N ARG A 3 11.83 28.83 3.38
CA ARG A 3 10.88 27.71 3.28
C ARG A 3 11.55 26.51 2.62
N ALA A 4 11.28 25.32 3.16
CA ALA A 4 11.84 24.07 2.62
C ALA A 4 11.43 23.85 1.15
N ALA A 5 12.42 23.55 0.31
CA ALA A 5 12.20 23.12 -1.07
C ALA A 5 11.99 21.60 -1.09
N GLY A 6 10.87 21.14 -1.67
CA GLY A 6 10.65 19.71 -1.93
C GLY A 6 11.49 19.24 -3.12
N GLY A 7 12.05 18.03 -3.03
CA GLY A 7 12.81 17.42 -4.12
C GLY A 7 11.89 16.79 -5.17
N GLU A 8 12.06 17.19 -6.43
CA GLU A 8 11.35 16.65 -7.61
C GLU A 8 12.35 15.93 -8.52
N VAL A 9 11.97 14.78 -9.08
CA VAL A 9 12.80 13.95 -9.98
C VAL A 9 12.04 13.75 -11.31
N ARG A 10 12.76 13.70 -12.46
CA ARG A 10 12.18 13.81 -13.82
C ARG A 10 12.87 12.99 -14.90
N LEU A 11 12.07 12.31 -15.72
CA LEU A 11 12.44 11.36 -16.76
C LEU A 11 11.52 11.66 -18.03
N PRO A 12 10.70 10.80 -18.73
CA PRO A 12 10.06 11.17 -20.02
C PRO A 12 8.54 10.84 -20.17
N LEU A 13 7.94 11.16 -21.35
CA LEU A 13 6.47 11.13 -21.58
C LEU A 13 5.85 9.92 -22.31
N ARG A 14 6.56 9.20 -23.19
CA ARG A 14 5.88 8.34 -24.21
C ARG A 14 5.01 7.21 -23.66
N LEU A 15 5.36 6.62 -22.51
CA LEU A 15 4.65 5.47 -21.95
C LEU A 15 3.31 5.83 -21.28
N ALA A 16 3.08 7.11 -20.94
CA ALA A 16 1.91 7.52 -20.16
C ALA A 16 0.60 7.46 -20.95
N GLY A 17 0.64 7.70 -22.27
CA GLY A 17 -0.54 7.79 -23.13
C GLY A 17 -1.28 6.47 -23.31
N GLU A 18 -0.56 5.35 -23.37
CA GLU A 18 -1.14 4.02 -23.62
C GLU A 18 -1.81 3.40 -22.37
N LEU A 19 -1.51 3.94 -21.18
CA LEU A 19 -2.01 3.46 -19.89
C LEU A 19 -3.01 4.42 -19.22
N GLY A 20 -3.44 5.48 -19.92
CA GLY A 20 -4.40 6.46 -19.39
C GLY A 20 -3.87 7.35 -18.27
N LEU A 21 -2.55 7.45 -18.11
CA LEU A 21 -1.89 8.21 -17.05
C LEU A 21 -1.87 9.71 -17.40
N ARG A 22 -2.28 10.57 -16.46
CA ARG A 22 -2.19 12.02 -16.64
C ARG A 22 -0.79 12.52 -16.30
N VAL A 23 -0.12 13.14 -17.27
CA VAL A 23 1.17 13.82 -17.08
C VAL A 23 0.92 15.31 -16.80
N ALA A 24 1.67 15.90 -15.86
CA ALA A 24 1.69 17.34 -15.65
C ALA A 24 2.63 18.02 -16.67
N ASP A 25 2.20 19.14 -17.24
CA ASP A 25 2.84 19.72 -18.44
C ASP A 25 4.26 20.26 -18.17
N ALA A 26 5.23 19.81 -18.95
CA ALA A 26 6.65 20.05 -18.76
C ALA A 26 7.25 20.80 -19.97
N ARG A 27 7.71 22.04 -19.75
CA ARG A 27 8.28 22.87 -20.83
C ARG A 27 9.50 22.20 -21.48
N PRO A 28 9.63 22.19 -22.81
CA PRO A 28 10.71 21.49 -23.50
C PRO A 28 12.06 22.21 -23.36
N HIS A 29 13.09 21.46 -22.97
CA HIS A 29 14.49 21.85 -23.15
C HIS A 29 15.15 20.96 -24.21
N ARG A 30 16.03 21.53 -25.04
CA ARG A 30 16.62 20.80 -26.17
C ARG A 30 17.85 19.97 -25.75
N GLY A 31 17.76 18.64 -25.87
CA GLY A 31 18.90 17.76 -26.14
C GLY A 31 19.25 16.71 -25.08
N GLY A 32 19.23 15.43 -25.49
CA GLY A 32 20.01 14.35 -24.87
C GLY A 32 19.26 13.31 -24.02
N CYS A 33 19.30 12.05 -24.47
CA CYS A 33 19.10 10.79 -23.73
C CYS A 33 17.82 10.63 -22.86
N GLU A 34 16.88 9.80 -23.33
CA GLU A 34 15.62 9.48 -22.64
C GLU A 34 15.81 8.49 -21.46
N ARG A 35 16.17 9.01 -20.28
CA ARG A 35 16.02 8.27 -19.01
C ARG A 35 14.51 8.08 -18.72
N HIS A 36 14.07 6.93 -18.19
CA HIS A 36 12.66 6.48 -18.13
C HIS A 36 11.99 6.59 -16.72
N GLU A 37 10.75 7.11 -16.64
CA GLU A 37 10.10 7.56 -15.37
C GLU A 37 9.45 6.43 -14.57
N VAL A 38 9.69 6.43 -13.25
CA VAL A 38 9.05 5.54 -12.28
C VAL A 38 8.36 6.38 -11.21
N VAL A 39 7.11 6.78 -11.48
CA VAL A 39 6.27 7.45 -10.48
C VAL A 39 5.63 6.39 -9.58
N VAL A 40 6.10 6.30 -8.34
CA VAL A 40 5.45 5.46 -7.32
C VAL A 40 4.24 6.21 -6.75
N VAL A 41 3.07 5.58 -6.76
CA VAL A 41 1.78 6.25 -6.48
C VAL A 41 1.66 6.57 -4.98
N ALA A 42 2.02 7.79 -4.60
CA ALA A 42 2.18 8.22 -3.21
C ALA A 42 0.90 8.62 -2.47
N ASP A 43 -0.29 8.23 -2.93
CA ASP A 43 -1.58 8.53 -2.26
C ASP A 43 -2.21 7.30 -1.57
N ASP A 44 -1.36 6.34 -1.20
CA ASP A 44 -1.73 5.20 -0.38
C ASP A 44 -1.49 5.50 1.12
N PRO A 45 -2.49 5.36 2.01
CA PRO A 45 -2.36 5.58 3.45
C PRO A 45 -1.24 4.80 4.13
N GLY A 46 -0.97 3.56 3.70
CA GLY A 46 0.14 2.77 4.23
C GLY A 46 1.46 3.49 4.03
N VAL A 47 1.74 3.92 2.80
CA VAL A 47 2.92 4.75 2.47
C VAL A 47 2.84 6.13 3.14
N ARG A 48 1.69 6.82 3.07
CA ARG A 48 1.50 8.18 3.59
C ARG A 48 1.56 8.30 5.11
N LEU A 49 1.48 7.19 5.86
CA LEU A 49 1.59 7.17 7.33
C LEU A 49 2.72 6.25 7.85
N ALA A 50 3.44 5.54 6.97
CA ALA A 50 4.65 4.79 7.29
C ALA A 50 5.71 5.61 8.05
N HIS A 51 6.27 5.04 9.11
CA HIS A 51 7.35 5.58 9.92
C HIS A 51 8.10 4.44 10.62
N GLY A 52 9.26 4.73 11.22
CA GLY A 52 10.02 3.77 12.04
C GLY A 52 10.44 2.52 11.24
N HIS A 53 10.25 1.33 11.84
CA HIS A 53 10.44 0.05 11.19
C HIS A 53 9.13 -0.43 10.54
N VAL A 54 9.13 -0.43 9.20
CA VAL A 54 8.03 -0.97 8.39
C VAL A 54 8.31 -2.42 8.03
N VAL A 55 7.34 -3.31 8.24
CA VAL A 55 7.40 -4.70 7.76
C VAL A 55 6.41 -4.89 6.62
N VAL A 56 6.87 -5.32 5.46
CA VAL A 56 6.00 -5.67 4.32
C VAL A 56 5.97 -7.19 4.18
N PHE A 57 4.79 -7.81 4.14
CA PHE A 57 4.63 -9.24 3.85
C PHE A 57 4.18 -9.40 2.40
N GLY A 58 4.93 -10.18 1.62
CA GLY A 58 4.87 -10.17 0.16
C GLY A 58 5.81 -9.12 -0.42
N LEU A 59 6.64 -9.52 -1.40
CA LEU A 59 7.47 -8.59 -2.16
C LEU A 59 6.70 -8.04 -3.37
N GLY A 60 6.00 -8.91 -4.09
CA GLY A 60 5.29 -8.55 -5.33
C GLY A 60 6.23 -7.86 -6.32
N MET A 61 5.92 -6.60 -6.67
CA MET A 61 6.76 -5.73 -7.50
C MET A 61 7.70 -4.80 -6.71
N GLY A 62 7.70 -4.88 -5.37
CA GLY A 62 8.52 -4.06 -4.47
C GLY A 62 7.97 -2.67 -4.14
N TRP A 63 6.88 -2.22 -4.79
CA TRP A 63 6.44 -0.82 -4.72
C TRP A 63 6.17 -0.27 -3.31
N SER A 64 5.44 -0.99 -2.47
CA SER A 64 5.12 -0.56 -1.09
C SER A 64 6.37 -0.41 -0.22
N ALA A 65 7.37 -1.28 -0.42
CA ALA A 65 8.65 -1.23 0.27
C ALA A 65 9.53 -0.06 -0.24
N ALA A 66 9.61 0.11 -1.56
CA ALA A 66 10.33 1.20 -2.20
C ALA A 66 9.76 2.58 -1.80
N ALA A 67 8.43 2.73 -1.82
CA ALA A 67 7.73 3.96 -1.45
C ALA A 67 7.96 4.31 0.03
N SER A 68 7.86 3.32 0.92
CA SER A 68 8.15 3.51 2.35
C SER A 68 9.60 3.90 2.59
N ALA A 69 10.57 3.26 1.93
CA ALA A 69 11.98 3.56 2.12
C ALA A 69 12.38 4.98 1.68
N LEU A 70 11.71 5.52 0.65
CA LEU A 70 11.89 6.91 0.18
C LEU A 70 11.44 7.96 1.21
N ARG A 71 10.67 7.61 2.24
CA ARG A 71 10.24 8.56 3.27
C ARG A 71 11.31 8.85 4.30
N PRO A 72 11.47 10.12 4.75
CA PRO A 72 12.44 10.47 5.79
C PRO A 72 12.04 9.93 7.19
N GLU A 73 10.74 9.71 7.46
CA GLU A 73 10.26 9.19 8.76
C GLU A 73 10.39 7.67 8.90
N VAL A 74 10.71 6.95 7.82
CA VAL A 74 10.95 5.51 7.83
C VAL A 74 12.44 5.26 8.05
N GLU A 75 12.77 4.51 9.10
CA GLU A 75 14.14 4.15 9.47
C GLU A 75 14.59 2.86 8.77
N SER A 76 13.69 1.87 8.67
CA SER A 76 14.00 0.57 8.05
C SER A 76 12.76 -0.09 7.43
N VAL A 77 12.98 -0.95 6.43
CA VAL A 77 11.92 -1.71 5.75
C VAL A 77 12.34 -3.18 5.66
N THR A 78 11.71 -4.07 6.41
CA THR A 78 11.87 -5.52 6.22
C THR A 78 10.78 -6.06 5.30
N VAL A 79 11.14 -6.63 4.15
CA VAL A 79 10.22 -7.34 3.26
C VAL A 79 10.35 -8.85 3.49
N VAL A 80 9.24 -9.54 3.75
CA VAL A 80 9.21 -11.01 3.93
C VAL A 80 8.53 -11.65 2.72
N GLU A 81 9.28 -12.44 1.95
CA GLU A 81 8.78 -13.11 0.74
C GLU A 81 9.10 -14.62 0.77
N PHE A 82 8.11 -15.44 0.40
CA PHE A 82 8.23 -16.89 0.42
C PHE A 82 8.76 -17.45 -0.89
N GLY A 83 8.28 -16.91 -2.01
CA GLY A 83 8.51 -17.39 -3.37
C GLY A 83 9.90 -17.00 -3.91
N PRO A 84 10.85 -17.94 -4.05
CA PRO A 84 12.19 -17.60 -4.56
C PRO A 84 12.17 -17.08 -6.00
N ALA A 85 11.16 -17.44 -6.80
CA ALA A 85 10.96 -16.92 -8.14
C ALA A 85 10.53 -15.43 -8.15
N VAL A 86 9.80 -14.97 -7.13
CA VAL A 86 9.40 -13.55 -6.98
C VAL A 86 10.64 -12.72 -6.63
N ILE A 87 11.46 -13.21 -5.68
CA ILE A 87 12.73 -12.58 -5.30
C ILE A 87 13.65 -12.48 -6.52
N ALA A 88 13.89 -13.58 -7.24
CA ALA A 88 14.76 -13.61 -8.40
C ALA A 88 14.26 -12.71 -9.56
N LEU A 89 12.94 -12.64 -9.79
CA LEU A 89 12.37 -11.71 -10.77
C LEU A 89 12.58 -10.25 -10.37
N HIS A 90 12.33 -9.91 -9.11
CA HIS A 90 12.51 -8.56 -8.58
C HIS A 90 13.99 -8.13 -8.60
N GLU A 91 14.91 -9.05 -8.29
CA GLU A 91 16.37 -8.83 -8.43
C GLU A 91 16.78 -8.58 -9.89
N ALA A 92 16.27 -9.40 -10.83
CA ALA A 92 16.54 -9.23 -12.26
C ALA A 92 15.96 -7.94 -12.85
N LEU A 93 14.83 -7.45 -12.32
CA LEU A 93 14.24 -6.15 -12.66
C LEU A 93 14.96 -4.96 -11.99
N GLY A 94 15.80 -5.22 -10.98
CA GLY A 94 16.63 -4.20 -10.33
C GLY A 94 15.84 -3.05 -9.68
N ILE A 95 14.60 -3.26 -9.24
CA ILE A 95 13.71 -2.18 -8.76
C ILE A 95 14.36 -1.39 -7.62
N PHE A 96 14.83 -2.06 -6.55
CA PHE A 96 15.54 -1.38 -5.46
C PHE A 96 16.94 -0.87 -5.83
N ALA A 97 17.50 -1.30 -6.97
CA ALA A 97 18.78 -0.78 -7.45
C ALA A 97 18.64 0.57 -8.17
N GLN A 98 17.42 0.97 -8.53
CA GLN A 98 17.09 2.28 -9.10
C GLN A 98 16.80 3.36 -8.03
N LEU A 99 16.68 2.95 -6.76
CA LEU A 99 16.45 3.87 -5.64
C LEU A 99 17.72 4.66 -5.25
N PRO A 100 17.58 5.86 -4.66
CA PRO A 100 18.68 6.56 -4.01
C PRO A 100 19.38 5.66 -2.97
N PRO A 101 20.73 5.71 -2.83
CA PRO A 101 21.47 4.82 -1.95
C PRO A 101 20.98 4.79 -0.51
N GLU A 102 20.57 5.94 0.03
CA GLU A 102 20.06 6.13 1.39
C GLU A 102 18.66 5.55 1.60
N ALA A 103 17.82 5.51 0.56
CA ALA A 103 16.55 4.79 0.60
C ALA A 103 16.78 3.28 0.45
N ARG A 104 17.62 2.87 -0.51
CA ARG A 104 17.98 1.46 -0.73
C ARG A 104 18.58 0.81 0.53
N ALA A 105 19.42 1.54 1.27
CA ALA A 105 20.07 1.05 2.48
C ALA A 105 19.10 0.65 3.61
N LYS A 106 17.86 1.17 3.60
CA LYS A 106 16.82 0.82 4.58
C LYS A 106 16.19 -0.55 4.33
N ILE A 107 16.29 -1.09 3.12
CA ILE A 107 15.48 -2.24 2.70
C ILE A 107 16.23 -3.56 2.89
N ARG A 108 15.67 -4.45 3.72
CA ARG A 108 16.10 -5.84 3.92
C ARG A 108 15.05 -6.79 3.35
N ILE A 109 15.39 -7.57 2.32
CA ILE A 109 14.56 -8.71 1.90
C ILE A 109 14.94 -9.93 2.75
N VAL A 110 13.95 -10.58 3.34
CA VAL A 110 14.07 -11.85 4.08
C VAL A 110 13.25 -12.89 3.35
N ARG A 111 13.89 -14.00 2.94
CA ARG A 111 13.15 -15.15 2.42
C ARG A 111 12.50 -15.90 3.58
N GLY A 112 11.18 -15.92 3.65
CA GLY A 112 10.43 -16.52 4.75
C GLY A 112 8.92 -16.57 4.51
N ASP A 113 8.23 -17.33 5.35
CA ASP A 113 6.77 -17.39 5.37
C ASP A 113 6.21 -16.25 6.23
N ALA A 114 5.29 -15.46 5.67
CA ALA A 114 4.57 -14.39 6.35
C ALA A 114 3.76 -14.89 7.56
N HIS A 115 3.29 -16.15 7.57
CA HIS A 115 2.58 -16.75 8.69
C HIS A 115 3.53 -17.21 9.81
N ALA A 116 4.75 -17.63 9.51
CA ALA A 116 5.76 -18.05 10.51
C ALA A 116 6.69 -16.92 11.01
N TRP A 117 7.06 -15.94 10.19
CA TRP A 117 8.12 -14.97 10.49
C TRP A 117 7.83 -14.08 11.72
N MET A 118 8.88 -13.72 12.46
CA MET A 118 8.82 -12.79 13.61
C MET A 118 9.93 -11.74 13.49
N PRO A 119 9.70 -10.49 13.96
CA PRO A 119 10.71 -9.44 13.94
C PRO A 119 11.74 -9.62 15.05
N ASP A 120 12.95 -9.10 14.79
CA ASP A 120 14.06 -9.04 15.75
C ASP A 120 13.88 -7.94 16.83
N GLY A 121 12.86 -7.09 16.69
CA GLY A 121 12.60 -5.90 17.51
C GLY A 121 11.18 -5.34 17.31
N PRO A 122 10.90 -4.09 17.69
CA PRO A 122 9.59 -3.47 17.46
C PRO A 122 9.28 -3.31 15.95
N VAL A 123 8.00 -3.14 15.65
CA VAL A 123 7.48 -2.86 14.30
C VAL A 123 6.43 -1.78 14.43
N ASP A 124 6.65 -0.64 13.79
CA ASP A 124 5.75 0.51 13.89
C ASP A 124 4.58 0.34 12.92
N LEU A 125 4.83 -0.16 11.70
CA LEU A 125 3.81 -0.46 10.71
C LEU A 125 4.00 -1.84 10.06
N LEU A 126 2.96 -2.66 10.07
CA LEU A 126 2.86 -3.89 9.28
C LEU A 126 2.02 -3.65 8.01
N MET A 127 2.55 -4.08 6.85
CA MET A 127 1.94 -3.98 5.52
C MET A 127 1.80 -5.35 4.83
N PRO A 128 0.69 -6.09 5.06
CA PRO A 128 0.41 -7.35 4.36
C PRO A 128 -0.14 -7.16 2.94
N ASP A 129 0.54 -7.77 1.97
CA ASP A 129 0.20 -7.81 0.54
C ASP A 129 0.52 -9.19 -0.05
N ILE A 130 -0.09 -10.26 0.50
CA ILE A 130 0.16 -11.66 0.10
C ILE A 130 -1.00 -12.32 -0.66
N TRP A 131 -2.14 -11.64 -0.84
CA TRP A 131 -3.36 -12.24 -1.37
C TRP A 131 -3.59 -11.92 -2.85
N LEU A 132 -3.72 -12.96 -3.68
CA LEU A 132 -4.14 -12.81 -5.08
C LEU A 132 -5.59 -12.29 -5.23
N PRO A 133 -6.58 -12.70 -4.40
CA PRO A 133 -7.89 -12.06 -4.38
C PRO A 133 -7.81 -10.72 -3.65
N LEU A 134 -8.35 -9.63 -4.22
CA LEU A 134 -8.32 -8.32 -3.56
C LEU A 134 -9.29 -8.19 -2.36
N VAL A 135 -10.23 -9.12 -2.20
CA VAL A 135 -11.09 -9.29 -1.01
C VAL A 135 -11.35 -10.79 -0.78
N SER A 136 -11.44 -11.22 0.48
CA SER A 136 -11.66 -12.64 0.80
C SER A 136 -12.10 -12.86 2.26
N ASP A 137 -13.01 -13.82 2.47
CA ASP A 137 -13.40 -14.23 3.82
C ASP A 137 -12.20 -14.69 4.67
N GLY A 138 -12.28 -14.41 5.97
CA GLY A 138 -11.21 -14.71 6.92
C GLY A 138 -10.04 -13.72 6.97
N ARG A 139 -9.87 -12.83 5.98
CA ARG A 139 -8.68 -11.95 5.90
C ARG A 139 -8.47 -11.08 7.13
N VAL A 140 -9.50 -10.42 7.65
CA VAL A 140 -9.37 -9.59 8.87
C VAL A 140 -8.80 -10.39 10.04
N ALA A 141 -9.28 -11.63 10.24
CA ALA A 141 -8.75 -12.51 11.28
C ALA A 141 -7.32 -13.02 10.99
N GLU A 142 -6.94 -13.09 9.72
CA GLU A 142 -5.58 -13.44 9.27
C GLU A 142 -4.58 -12.30 9.52
N VAL A 143 -4.95 -11.08 9.11
CA VAL A 143 -4.24 -9.83 9.44
C VAL A 143 -4.09 -9.68 10.95
N ARG A 144 -5.12 -9.96 11.75
CA ARG A 144 -5.05 -9.89 13.22
C ARG A 144 -4.05 -10.89 13.81
N ARG A 145 -4.00 -12.12 13.27
CA ARG A 145 -2.97 -13.12 13.64
C ARG A 145 -1.56 -12.64 13.28
N MET A 146 -1.38 -12.02 12.11
CA MET A 146 -0.10 -11.44 11.70
C MET A 146 0.31 -10.28 12.62
N GLN A 147 -0.58 -9.31 12.86
CA GLN A 147 -0.33 -8.17 13.75
C GLN A 147 0.03 -8.64 15.16
N ALA A 148 -0.75 -9.53 15.77
CA ALA A 148 -0.51 -9.99 17.14
C ALA A 148 0.83 -10.73 17.30
N LYS A 149 1.23 -11.51 16.29
CA LYS A 149 2.53 -12.21 16.24
C LYS A 149 3.70 -11.24 16.08
N VAL A 150 3.57 -10.28 15.15
CA VAL A 150 4.60 -9.26 14.85
C VAL A 150 4.65 -8.16 15.92
N ARG A 151 3.58 -8.01 16.71
CA ARG A 151 3.36 -6.92 17.69
C ARG A 151 3.42 -5.53 17.06
N ALA A 152 2.89 -5.41 15.85
CA ALA A 152 2.93 -4.15 15.10
C ALA A 152 2.00 -3.08 15.71
N GLY A 153 2.55 -1.88 15.89
CA GLY A 153 1.82 -0.73 16.46
C GLY A 153 0.70 -0.21 15.56
N ALA A 154 0.89 -0.30 14.24
CA ALA A 154 -0.10 0.01 13.21
C ALA A 154 -0.14 -1.06 12.11
N VAL A 155 -1.24 -1.08 11.37
CA VAL A 155 -1.47 -1.95 10.22
C VAL A 155 -2.06 -1.15 9.06
N TYR A 156 -1.61 -1.45 7.84
CA TYR A 156 -2.33 -1.17 6.60
C TYR A 156 -2.22 -2.39 5.68
N PHE A 157 -3.28 -2.79 4.97
CA PHE A 157 -3.19 -3.98 4.11
C PHE A 157 -3.85 -3.79 2.74
N TRP A 158 -3.39 -4.56 1.75
CA TRP A 158 -3.91 -4.45 0.39
C TRP A 158 -5.39 -4.82 0.34
N GLY A 159 -6.22 -3.85 -0.09
CA GLY A 159 -7.68 -3.94 -0.06
C GLY A 159 -8.35 -3.47 1.24
N GLN A 160 -7.66 -2.77 2.16
CA GLN A 160 -8.22 -2.30 3.43
C GLN A 160 -9.56 -1.55 3.27
N GLU A 161 -9.65 -0.55 2.38
CA GLU A 161 -10.91 0.19 2.18
C GLU A 161 -12.06 -0.69 1.70
N MET A 162 -11.75 -1.77 0.97
CA MET A 162 -12.75 -2.73 0.49
C MET A 162 -13.19 -3.68 1.59
N GLU A 163 -12.29 -4.21 2.42
CA GLU A 163 -12.70 -5.02 3.58
C GLU A 163 -13.50 -4.19 4.59
N ILE A 164 -13.16 -2.90 4.80
CA ILE A 164 -13.99 -1.96 5.58
C ILE A 164 -15.39 -1.83 4.93
N ALA A 165 -15.48 -1.55 3.62
CA ALA A 165 -16.78 -1.45 2.95
C ALA A 165 -17.60 -2.75 3.03
N ARG A 166 -16.95 -3.92 2.91
CA ARG A 166 -17.59 -5.24 2.98
C ARG A 166 -18.12 -5.52 4.38
N HIS A 167 -17.33 -5.25 5.43
CA HIS A 167 -17.75 -5.42 6.81
C HIS A 167 -18.84 -4.42 7.22
N ALA A 168 -18.79 -3.16 6.75
CA ALA A 168 -19.83 -2.17 6.98
C ALA A 168 -21.17 -2.61 6.34
N ALA A 169 -21.14 -3.05 5.09
CA ALA A 169 -22.32 -3.56 4.38
C ALA A 169 -22.92 -4.81 5.06
N LEU A 170 -22.08 -5.72 5.57
CA LEU A 170 -22.53 -6.89 6.34
C LEU A 170 -23.13 -6.51 7.71
N ALA A 171 -22.66 -5.42 8.33
CA ALA A 171 -23.19 -4.87 9.56
C ALA A 171 -24.42 -3.95 9.36
N GLY A 172 -24.84 -3.70 8.12
CA GLY A 172 -25.94 -2.77 7.80
C GLY A 172 -25.63 -1.31 8.08
N ARG A 173 -24.34 -0.91 8.00
CA ARG A 173 -23.86 0.44 8.24
C ARG A 173 -23.67 1.22 6.94
N ASP A 174 -23.88 2.53 7.02
CA ASP A 174 -23.50 3.48 5.97
C ASP A 174 -21.98 3.63 5.87
N LEU A 175 -21.52 4.18 4.73
CA LEU A 175 -20.10 4.42 4.44
C LEU A 175 -19.73 5.89 4.66
N ASP A 176 -20.13 6.43 5.81
CA ASP A 176 -19.69 7.71 6.36
C ASP A 176 -18.65 7.50 7.47
N ASP A 177 -18.16 8.60 8.07
CA ASP A 177 -17.10 8.54 9.07
C ASP A 177 -17.52 7.79 10.34
N ASP A 178 -18.83 7.76 10.68
CA ASP A 178 -19.38 7.06 11.84
C ASP A 178 -19.54 5.56 11.59
N GLY A 179 -20.13 5.18 10.45
CA GLY A 179 -20.28 3.79 10.03
C GLY A 179 -18.93 3.11 9.77
N ILE A 180 -17.96 3.84 9.23
CA ILE A 180 -16.57 3.37 9.05
C ILE A 180 -15.90 3.18 10.42
N ARG A 181 -15.97 4.18 11.31
CA ARG A 181 -15.39 4.11 12.67
C ARG A 181 -15.96 2.96 13.49
N ALA A 182 -17.28 2.74 13.46
CA ALA A 182 -17.93 1.60 14.08
C ALA A 182 -17.50 0.25 13.45
N THR A 183 -17.24 0.23 12.14
CA THR A 183 -16.75 -0.98 11.46
C THR A 183 -15.29 -1.30 11.81
N ILE A 184 -14.43 -0.30 11.96
CA ILE A 184 -13.03 -0.49 12.40
C ILE A 184 -12.98 -1.05 13.82
N ALA A 185 -13.87 -0.59 14.71
CA ALA A 185 -14.00 -1.13 16.06
C ALA A 185 -14.36 -2.63 16.08
N ASP A 186 -15.34 -3.07 15.27
CA ASP A 186 -15.67 -4.51 15.12
C ASP A 186 -14.54 -5.32 14.45
N VAL A 187 -13.79 -4.67 13.55
CA VAL A 187 -12.67 -5.26 12.81
C VAL A 187 -11.44 -5.48 13.71
N ASP A 188 -11.35 -4.82 14.87
CA ASP A 188 -10.36 -5.08 15.92
C ASP A 188 -8.92 -5.24 15.35
N LEU A 189 -8.47 -4.14 14.74
CA LEU A 189 -7.14 -3.96 14.13
C LEU A 189 -6.72 -2.49 14.30
N LEU A 190 -5.43 -2.25 14.50
CA LEU A 190 -4.87 -0.89 14.59
C LEU A 190 -4.66 -0.29 13.19
N LEU A 191 -5.75 -0.07 12.45
CA LEU A 191 -5.72 0.39 11.07
C LEU A 191 -5.34 1.87 10.95
N ILE A 192 -4.30 2.17 10.18
CA ILE A 192 -3.97 3.54 9.76
C ILE A 192 -4.69 3.91 8.46
N GLY A 193 -4.98 5.20 8.29
CA GLY A 193 -5.76 5.75 7.18
C GLY A 193 -7.13 6.33 7.56
N PRO A 194 -7.94 5.72 8.44
CA PRO A 194 -9.28 6.21 8.78
C PRO A 194 -9.38 7.67 9.20
N ASP A 195 -8.42 8.19 9.97
CA ASP A 195 -8.40 9.59 10.41
C ASP A 195 -7.93 10.58 9.33
N MET A 196 -7.63 10.11 8.10
CA MET A 196 -7.21 10.99 7.00
C MET A 196 -8.41 11.74 6.40
N PRO A 197 -8.27 13.06 6.11
CA PRO A 197 -9.30 13.82 5.40
C PRO A 197 -9.75 13.14 4.10
N GLY A 198 -11.05 12.87 3.97
CA GLY A 198 -11.64 12.23 2.80
C GLY A 198 -11.62 10.69 2.80
N TYR A 199 -11.25 10.02 3.90
CA TYR A 199 -11.19 8.54 3.93
C TYR A 199 -12.54 7.88 3.59
N ALA A 200 -13.67 8.41 4.07
CA ALA A 200 -15.00 7.90 3.70
C ALA A 200 -15.32 8.00 2.21
N GLU A 201 -14.81 9.01 1.50
CA GLU A 201 -14.91 9.08 0.04
C GLU A 201 -14.08 7.97 -0.61
N LYS A 202 -12.84 7.75 -0.14
CA LYS A 202 -11.99 6.64 -0.63
C LYS A 202 -12.66 5.28 -0.42
N VAL A 203 -13.29 5.05 0.73
CA VAL A 203 -14.05 3.81 1.03
C VAL A 203 -15.28 3.67 0.12
N ARG A 204 -16.06 4.74 -0.11
CA ARG A 204 -17.20 4.71 -1.03
C ARG A 204 -16.78 4.47 -2.49
N LEU A 205 -15.67 5.06 -2.94
CA LEU A 205 -15.10 4.81 -4.27
C LEU A 205 -14.51 3.39 -4.40
N ALA A 206 -13.97 2.82 -3.31
CA ALA A 206 -13.52 1.43 -3.27
C ALA A 206 -14.70 0.45 -3.36
N ALA A 207 -15.79 0.70 -2.63
CA ALA A 207 -17.03 -0.09 -2.66
C ALA A 207 -17.68 -0.16 -4.06
N GLN A 208 -17.55 0.92 -4.85
CA GLN A 208 -18.09 1.00 -6.21
C GLN A 208 -17.28 0.22 -7.26
N ARG A 209 -16.10 -0.32 -6.94
CA ARG A 209 -15.23 -0.98 -7.93
C ARG A 209 -15.85 -2.28 -8.47
N PRO A 210 -16.15 -2.38 -9.78
CA PRO A 210 -16.75 -3.58 -10.36
C PRO A 210 -15.71 -4.71 -10.43
N MET A 211 -15.89 -5.75 -9.62
CA MET A 211 -15.02 -6.93 -9.64
C MET A 211 -15.79 -8.18 -10.08
N ARG A 212 -15.06 -9.17 -10.59
CA ARG A 212 -15.63 -10.45 -11.01
C ARG A 212 -16.00 -11.26 -9.76
N GLY A 213 -17.29 -11.40 -9.51
CA GLY A 213 -17.84 -11.94 -8.26
C GLY A 213 -18.44 -10.82 -7.41
N ARG A 214 -19.66 -11.03 -6.89
CA ARG A 214 -20.41 -10.05 -6.09
C ARG A 214 -19.86 -10.00 -4.67
N TRP A 215 -18.68 -9.43 -4.51
CA TRP A 215 -17.91 -9.40 -3.26
C TRP A 215 -18.53 -8.57 -2.14
N LEU A 216 -19.35 -7.56 -2.50
CA LEU A 216 -20.12 -6.75 -1.55
C LEU A 216 -21.59 -7.17 -1.61
N ALA A 217 -22.10 -7.72 -0.50
CA ALA A 217 -23.52 -8.02 -0.37
C ALA A 217 -24.34 -6.72 -0.44
N GLY A 218 -25.50 -6.75 -1.09
CA GLY A 218 -26.37 -5.58 -1.25
C GLY A 218 -26.03 -4.62 -2.41
N ALA A 219 -24.86 -4.74 -3.06
CA ALA A 219 -24.39 -3.85 -4.14
C ALA A 219 -25.18 -3.90 -5.47
N SER A 220 -26.45 -4.31 -5.48
CA SER A 220 -27.26 -4.44 -6.69
C SER A 220 -28.62 -3.75 -6.59
N ARG A 221 -28.61 -2.41 -6.65
CA ARG A 221 -29.79 -1.64 -7.09
C ARG A 221 -29.46 -0.32 -7.82
N ALA A 222 -28.56 -0.39 -8.81
CA ALA A 222 -28.57 0.61 -9.86
C ALA A 222 -29.96 0.61 -10.57
N PRO A 223 -30.52 1.77 -10.92
CA PRO A 223 -31.73 1.84 -11.74
C PRO A 223 -31.46 1.29 -13.15
N LYS A 224 -32.53 0.92 -13.85
CA LYS A 224 -32.52 0.60 -15.28
C LYS A 224 -32.66 1.86 -16.12
#